data_AF-A0A2A4JZQ2-F1
#
_entry.id   AF-A0A2A4JZQ2-F1
#
_cell.length_a   1.000
_cell.length_b   1.000
_cell.length_c   1.000
_cell.angle_alpha   90.00
_cell.angle_beta   90.00
_cell.angle_gamma   90.00
#
_symmetry.space_group_name_H-M   'P 1'
#
loop_
_entity.id
_entity.type
_entity.pdbx_description
1 polymer ?
#
loop_
_entity_poly.entity_id
_entity_poly.type
_entity_poly.pdbx_seq_one_letter_code
_entity_poly.pdbx_strand_id
1 'polypeptide(L)'
;MVRVLGSDTEWHFAHRGLPHARPRRSIAHARLLKQHPLVHTAVQQTGFKRVKRGFRPLRLPEPAPAPAAEPRDPYFPLQWYLKNTGQNGGKPKLDLNVEAAWAQGYTGVNVTTAIMDDGVDYMHPDLKYNY
;
A
#
# COMPACT_ATOMS: atom_id res chain seq x y z
N MET A 1 -20.61 -10.81 18.58
CA MET A 1 -21.13 -11.58 17.44
C MET A 1 -21.73 -10.57 16.47
N VAL A 2 -21.36 -10.61 15.21
CA VAL A 2 -21.84 -9.67 14.17
C VAL A 2 -22.30 -10.51 12.99
N ARG A 3 -23.45 -10.18 12.40
CA ARG A 3 -23.98 -10.89 11.24
C ARG A 3 -23.09 -10.67 10.02
N VAL A 4 -22.88 -11.70 9.19
CA VAL A 4 -22.09 -11.56 7.96
C VAL A 4 -22.84 -10.64 6.98
N LEU A 5 -22.12 -9.72 6.35
CA LEU A 5 -22.72 -8.76 5.41
C LEU A 5 -23.28 -9.50 4.20
N GLY A 6 -24.59 -9.38 3.96
CA GLY A 6 -25.28 -10.02 2.83
C GLY A 6 -25.78 -11.46 3.07
N SER A 7 -25.69 -12.00 4.30
CA SER A 7 -26.22 -13.33 4.64
C SER A 7 -27.18 -13.29 5.82
N ASP A 8 -28.35 -13.93 5.75
CA ASP A 8 -29.34 -14.06 6.85
C ASP A 8 -29.02 -15.14 7.88
N THR A 9 -28.10 -16.04 7.55
CA THR A 9 -27.88 -17.27 8.32
C THR A 9 -26.47 -17.38 8.89
N GLU A 10 -25.57 -16.46 8.52
CA GLU A 10 -24.17 -16.52 8.91
C GLU A 10 -23.75 -15.43 9.90
N TRP A 11 -22.83 -15.78 10.80
CA TRP A 11 -22.40 -14.93 11.90
C TRP A 11 -20.89 -14.99 12.14
N HIS A 12 -20.28 -13.82 12.38
CA HIS A 12 -18.91 -13.65 12.85
C HIS A 12 -18.86 -13.62 14.39
N PHE A 13 -18.03 -14.50 14.94
CA PHE A 13 -17.69 -14.52 16.36
C PHE A 13 -16.31 -13.91 16.57
N ALA A 14 -16.27 -12.69 17.11
CA ALA A 14 -15.04 -12.02 17.52
C ALA A 14 -14.90 -12.05 19.04
N HIS A 15 -13.78 -12.56 19.55
CA HIS A 15 -13.48 -12.61 20.97
C HIS A 15 -12.79 -11.31 21.42
N ARG A 16 -13.48 -10.47 22.20
CA ARG A 16 -12.98 -9.14 22.61
C ARG A 16 -11.67 -9.16 23.40
N GLY A 17 -11.35 -10.27 24.08
CA GLY A 17 -10.11 -10.42 24.86
C GLY A 17 -8.89 -11.00 24.12
N LEU A 18 -8.97 -11.20 22.80
CA LEU A 18 -7.83 -11.71 22.01
C LEU A 18 -7.46 -10.67 20.94
N PRO A 19 -6.38 -9.89 21.13
CA PRO A 19 -6.02 -8.80 20.21
C PRO A 19 -5.54 -9.30 18.84
N HIS A 20 -5.15 -10.58 18.73
CA HIS A 20 -4.71 -11.19 17.49
C HIS A 20 -5.34 -12.57 17.26
N ALA A 21 -5.63 -12.88 15.99
CA ALA A 21 -6.02 -14.21 15.56
C ALA A 21 -4.93 -15.21 15.97
N ARG A 22 -5.28 -16.24 16.75
CA ARG A 22 -4.30 -17.25 17.16
C ARG A 22 -3.80 -18.01 15.93
N PRO A 23 -2.48 -18.19 15.76
CA PRO A 23 -1.91 -18.91 14.62
C PRO A 23 -2.10 -20.43 14.73
N ARG A 24 -2.39 -20.95 15.93
CA ARG A 24 -2.69 -22.37 16.15
C ARG A 24 -4.19 -22.63 16.07
N ARG A 25 -4.56 -23.66 15.31
CA ARG A 25 -5.94 -24.17 15.21
C ARG A 25 -6.50 -24.53 16.59
N SER A 26 -7.70 -24.05 16.92
CA SER A 26 -8.41 -24.47 18.14
C SER A 26 -9.26 -25.69 17.84
N ILE A 27 -8.60 -26.86 17.75
CA ILE A 27 -9.24 -28.11 17.28
C ILE A 27 -10.45 -28.49 18.14
N ALA A 28 -10.32 -28.37 19.47
CA ALA A 28 -11.38 -28.73 20.41
C ALA A 28 -12.64 -27.88 20.23
N HIS A 29 -12.49 -26.55 20.14
CA HIS A 29 -13.62 -25.64 19.95
C HIS A 29 -14.25 -25.79 18.56
N ALA A 30 -13.43 -25.93 17.52
CA ALA A 30 -13.92 -26.17 16.17
C ALA A 30 -14.70 -27.49 16.06
N ARG A 31 -14.28 -28.54 16.79
CA ARG A 31 -14.98 -29.81 16.84
C ARG A 31 -16.34 -29.70 17.53
N LEU A 32 -16.41 -29.00 18.67
CA LEU A 32 -17.67 -28.76 19.37
C LEU A 32 -18.68 -28.00 18.49
N LEU A 33 -18.22 -26.97 17.79
CA LEU A 33 -19.07 -26.21 16.87
C LEU A 33 -19.58 -27.07 15.71
N LYS A 34 -18.72 -27.91 15.12
CA LYS A 34 -19.11 -28.80 14.02
C LYS A 34 -20.03 -29.96 14.43
N GLN A 35 -20.03 -30.32 15.71
CA GLN A 35 -20.91 -31.37 16.24
C GLN A 35 -22.26 -30.83 16.73
N HIS A 36 -22.42 -29.51 16.81
CA HIS A 36 -23.62 -28.90 17.35
C HIS A 36 -24.78 -29.01 16.35
N PRO A 37 -25.97 -29.48 16.75
CA PRO A 37 -27.08 -29.78 15.84
C PRO A 37 -27.63 -28.54 15.10
N LEU A 38 -27.44 -27.34 15.65
CA LEU A 38 -27.87 -26.07 15.05
C LEU A 38 -26.78 -25.38 14.21
N VAL A 39 -25.59 -25.98 14.08
CA VAL A 39 -24.48 -25.38 13.34
C VAL A 39 -24.19 -26.23 12.11
N HIS A 40 -24.61 -25.73 10.94
CA HIS A 40 -24.37 -26.44 9.69
C HIS A 40 -22.88 -26.44 9.31
N THR A 41 -22.20 -25.30 9.46
CA THR A 41 -20.79 -25.14 9.10
C THR A 41 -20.09 -24.18 10.05
N ALA A 42 -18.84 -24.49 10.40
CA ALA A 42 -17.98 -23.62 11.18
C ALA A 42 -16.57 -23.57 10.58
N VAL A 43 -16.10 -22.36 10.25
CA VAL A 43 -14.80 -22.11 9.64
C VAL A 43 -14.02 -21.13 10.52
N GLN A 44 -12.80 -21.52 10.91
CA GLN A 44 -11.88 -20.59 11.58
C GLN A 44 -11.27 -19.67 10.51
N GLN A 45 -11.56 -18.37 10.59
CA GLN A 45 -10.90 -17.39 9.75
C GLN A 45 -9.43 -17.24 10.17
N THR A 46 -8.51 -17.37 9.21
CA THR A 46 -7.09 -17.06 9.42
C THR A 46 -6.87 -15.60 9.04
N GLY A 47 -6.14 -14.85 9.88
CA GLY A 47 -5.82 -13.46 9.55
C GLY A 47 -4.96 -13.39 8.29
N PHE A 48 -5.09 -12.30 7.53
CA PHE A 48 -4.21 -12.04 6.39
C PHE A 48 -2.76 -11.94 6.87
N LYS A 49 -1.89 -12.85 6.41
CA LYS A 49 -0.46 -12.77 6.69
C LYS A 49 0.16 -11.77 5.73
N ARG A 50 0.69 -10.66 6.25
CA ARG A 50 1.46 -9.71 5.42
C ARG A 50 2.72 -10.41 4.92
N VAL A 51 2.80 -10.63 3.60
CA VAL A 51 4.02 -11.08 2.93
C VAL A 51 4.55 -9.91 2.13
N LYS A 52 5.80 -9.49 2.40
CA LYS A 52 6.48 -8.50 1.56
C LYS A 52 6.58 -9.11 0.17
N ARG A 53 5.97 -8.50 -0.85
CA ARG A 53 6.19 -8.90 -2.24
C ARG A 53 7.70 -8.87 -2.45
N GLY A 54 8.29 -10.04 -2.76
CA GLY A 54 9.72 -10.17 -2.99
C GLY A 54 10.17 -9.21 -4.09
N PHE A 55 11.47 -8.91 -4.12
CA PHE A 55 12.05 -8.11 -5.18
C PHE A 55 11.80 -8.82 -6.52
N ARG A 56 10.86 -8.32 -7.32
CA ARG A 56 10.67 -8.82 -8.69
C ARG A 56 11.83 -8.27 -9.51
N PRO A 57 12.60 -9.12 -10.21
CA PRO A 57 13.63 -8.61 -11.11
C PRO A 57 12.95 -7.69 -12.13
N LEU A 58 13.36 -6.42 -12.11
CA LEU A 58 12.87 -5.41 -13.03
C LEU A 58 13.35 -5.79 -14.43
N ARG A 59 12.42 -6.14 -15.33
CA ARG A 59 12.71 -6.07 -16.77
C ARG A 59 12.75 -4.59 -17.11
N LEU A 60 13.95 -4.05 -17.28
CA LEU A 60 14.15 -2.69 -17.79
C LEU A 60 13.65 -2.67 -19.25
N PRO A 61 12.62 -1.87 -19.60
CA PRO A 61 12.34 -1.53 -20.98
C PRO A 61 13.55 -0.80 -21.57
N GLU A 62 13.69 -0.84 -22.90
CA GLU A 62 14.67 0.04 -23.56
C GLU A 62 14.43 1.50 -23.14
N PRO A 63 15.50 2.26 -22.88
CA PRO A 63 15.37 3.65 -22.44
C PRO A 63 14.58 4.45 -23.47
N ALA A 64 13.49 5.07 -23.01
CA ALA A 64 12.74 6.04 -23.81
C ALA A 64 13.65 7.19 -24.25
N PRO A 65 13.40 7.82 -25.42
CA PRO A 65 14.29 8.82 -25.95
C PRO A 65 14.21 10.15 -25.17
N ALA A 66 15.40 10.72 -24.98
CA ALA A 66 15.75 12.08 -24.55
C ALA A 66 15.61 12.42 -23.05
N PRO A 67 16.59 13.17 -22.50
CA PRO A 67 16.61 13.54 -21.09
C PRO A 67 15.36 14.36 -20.78
N ALA A 68 14.64 13.98 -19.74
CA ALA A 68 13.63 14.85 -19.16
C ALA A 68 14.34 16.19 -18.84
N ALA A 69 14.00 17.24 -19.58
CA ALA A 69 14.38 18.59 -19.19
C ALA A 69 13.96 18.79 -17.74
N GLU A 70 14.75 19.55 -16.97
CA GLU A 70 14.41 19.82 -15.57
C GLU A 70 12.95 20.29 -15.45
N PRO A 71 12.23 19.85 -14.41
CA PRO A 71 10.87 20.30 -14.16
C PRO A 71 10.78 21.83 -14.15
N ARG A 72 9.76 22.36 -14.82
CA ARG A 72 9.52 23.81 -14.92
C ARG A 72 8.81 24.38 -13.70
N ASP A 73 8.60 23.56 -12.67
CA ASP A 73 7.97 23.96 -11.42
C ASP A 73 8.85 25.01 -10.71
N PRO A 74 8.31 26.20 -10.38
CA PRO A 74 9.09 27.27 -9.73
C PRO A 74 9.73 26.86 -8.40
N TYR A 75 9.16 25.89 -7.70
CA TYR A 75 9.63 25.39 -6.42
C TYR A 75 10.54 24.16 -6.54
N PHE A 76 10.75 23.60 -7.74
CA PHE A 76 11.67 22.48 -7.95
C PHE A 76 13.09 22.72 -7.37
N PRO A 77 13.72 23.91 -7.50
CA PRO A 77 15.03 24.17 -6.89
C PRO A 77 15.06 24.03 -5.36
N LEU A 78 13.89 24.17 -4.71
CA LEU A 78 13.75 24.06 -3.25
C LEU A 78 13.53 22.60 -2.80
N GLN A 79 13.19 21.69 -3.72
CA GLN A 79 12.88 20.29 -3.44
C GLN A 79 14.15 19.44 -3.38
N TRP A 80 14.94 19.63 -2.31
CA TRP A 80 16.22 18.95 -2.11
C TRP A 80 16.13 17.41 -2.16
N TYR A 81 14.98 16.84 -1.81
CA TYR A 81 14.77 15.39 -1.83
C TYR A 81 14.70 14.81 -3.25
N LEU A 82 14.39 15.62 -4.26
CA LEU A 82 14.43 15.22 -5.67
C LEU A 82 15.81 15.47 -6.28
N LYS A 83 16.38 16.66 -6.02
CA LYS A 83 17.71 17.06 -6.49
C LYS A 83 18.42 17.92 -5.46
N ASN A 84 19.52 17.39 -4.91
CA ASN A 84 20.31 18.09 -3.89
C ASN A 84 21.60 18.64 -4.50
N THR A 85 21.63 19.94 -4.71
CA THR A 85 22.80 20.70 -5.17
C THR A 85 23.62 21.29 -4.03
N GLY A 86 23.23 21.04 -2.77
CA GLY A 86 23.76 21.72 -1.59
C GLY A 86 23.10 23.06 -1.31
N GLN A 87 21.91 23.32 -1.87
CA GLN A 87 21.21 24.61 -1.87
C GLN A 87 20.98 25.19 -0.46
N ASN A 88 20.88 24.34 0.57
CA ASN A 88 20.66 24.75 1.97
C ASN A 88 21.83 24.34 2.88
N GLY A 89 23.06 24.32 2.37
CA GLY A 89 24.24 23.90 3.15
C GLY A 89 24.27 22.39 3.45
N GLY A 90 23.40 21.61 2.80
CA GLY A 90 23.40 20.16 2.87
C GLY A 90 24.54 19.54 2.05
N LYS A 91 24.76 18.24 2.23
CA LYS A 91 25.72 17.48 1.42
C LYS A 91 25.13 17.25 0.02
N PRO A 92 25.77 17.74 -1.06
CA PRO A 92 25.29 17.51 -2.43
C PRO A 92 25.12 16.02 -2.73
N LYS A 93 24.16 15.69 -3.61
CA LYS A 93 23.78 14.31 -4.01
C LYS A 93 23.22 13.42 -2.90
N LEU A 94 22.96 13.96 -1.71
CA LEU A 94 22.18 13.26 -0.70
C LEU A 94 20.69 13.50 -0.98
N ASP A 95 20.17 12.81 -1.99
CA ASP A 95 18.79 12.86 -2.49
C ASP A 95 18.31 11.47 -2.94
N LEU A 96 17.10 11.39 -3.49
CA LEU A 96 16.50 10.14 -3.98
C LEU A 96 17.06 9.67 -5.34
N ASN A 97 17.93 10.46 -5.99
CA ASN A 97 18.47 10.20 -7.33
C ASN A 97 17.39 9.90 -8.39
N VAL A 98 16.27 10.63 -8.34
CA VAL A 98 15.11 10.41 -9.24
C VAL A 98 15.37 10.84 -10.68
N GLU A 99 16.32 11.75 -10.92
CA GLU A 99 16.69 12.20 -12.27
C GLU A 99 17.13 11.03 -13.16
N ALA A 100 17.86 10.06 -12.61
CA ALA A 100 18.26 8.85 -13.34
C ALA A 100 17.07 7.97 -13.74
N ALA A 101 16.01 7.94 -12.93
CA ALA A 101 14.78 7.20 -13.24
C ALA A 101 13.94 7.95 -14.29
N TRP A 102 13.83 9.28 -14.19
CA TRP A 102 13.17 10.12 -15.18
C TRP A 102 13.85 10.07 -16.55
N ALA A 103 15.19 10.05 -16.57
CA ALA A 103 15.97 9.87 -17.81
C ALA A 103 15.73 8.51 -18.48
N GLN A 104 15.22 7.51 -17.74
CA GLN A 104 14.78 6.21 -18.26
C GLN A 104 13.28 6.19 -18.60
N GLY A 105 12.56 7.30 -18.41
CA GLY A 105 11.12 7.41 -18.66
C GLY A 105 10.23 6.93 -17.51
N TYR A 106 10.78 6.63 -16.33
CA TYR A 106 9.99 6.18 -15.19
C TYR A 106 9.38 7.35 -14.41
N THR A 107 8.09 7.59 -14.60
CA THR A 107 7.38 8.73 -13.98
C THR A 107 6.28 8.32 -12.99
N GLY A 108 5.97 7.02 -12.89
CA GLY A 108 4.83 6.53 -12.09
C GLY A 108 3.50 6.47 -12.84
N VAL A 109 3.49 6.73 -14.15
CA VAL A 109 2.31 6.49 -15.00
C VAL A 109 1.82 5.05 -14.85
N ASN A 110 0.49 4.88 -14.76
CA ASN A 110 -0.19 3.61 -14.48
C ASN A 110 0.07 3.00 -13.09
N VAL A 111 0.61 3.76 -12.14
CA VAL A 111 0.71 3.36 -10.73
C VAL A 111 -0.34 4.10 -9.91
N THR A 112 -1.28 3.36 -9.31
CA THR A 112 -2.23 3.93 -8.35
C THR A 112 -1.66 3.86 -6.94
N THR A 113 -1.60 5.01 -6.27
CA THR A 113 -1.10 5.14 -4.89
C THR A 113 -2.26 5.54 -3.98
N ALA A 114 -2.44 4.83 -2.86
CA ALA A 114 -3.44 5.16 -1.85
C ALA A 114 -2.76 5.81 -0.64
N ILE A 115 -3.27 6.97 -0.23
CA ILE A 115 -2.81 7.72 0.95
C ILE A 115 -3.90 7.62 2.01
N MET A 116 -3.59 7.02 3.16
CA MET A 116 -4.51 6.90 4.29
C MET A 116 -4.15 7.95 5.34
N ASP A 117 -4.75 9.13 5.20
CA ASP A 117 -4.53 10.31 6.04
C ASP A 117 -5.88 11.02 6.34
N ASP A 118 -5.87 12.23 6.86
CA ASP A 118 -7.05 13.06 7.14
C ASP A 118 -7.83 13.51 5.89
N GLY A 119 -7.19 13.51 4.72
CA GLY A 119 -7.80 13.74 3.42
C GLY A 119 -6.77 14.08 2.34
N VAL A 120 -7.27 14.35 1.14
CA VAL A 120 -6.47 14.93 0.04
C VAL A 120 -7.32 15.96 -0.70
N ASP A 121 -6.77 17.14 -0.94
CA ASP A 121 -7.42 18.15 -1.77
C ASP A 121 -7.30 17.77 -3.25
N TYR A 122 -8.25 16.98 -3.71
CA TYR A 122 -8.31 16.51 -5.10
C TYR A 122 -8.57 17.63 -6.12
N MET A 123 -8.93 18.84 -5.69
CA MET A 123 -9.12 20.00 -6.58
C MET A 123 -7.88 20.90 -6.70
N HIS A 124 -6.84 20.65 -5.90
CA HIS A 124 -5.61 21.42 -5.96
C HIS A 124 -5.01 21.43 -7.38
N PRO A 125 -4.57 22.58 -7.93
CA PRO A 125 -4.07 22.68 -9.30
C PRO A 125 -2.97 21.67 -9.66
N ASP A 126 -2.08 21.35 -8.72
CA ASP A 126 -0.98 20.40 -8.90
C ASP A 126 -1.38 18.92 -8.67
N LEU A 127 -2.58 18.65 -8.16
CA LEU A 127 -3.05 17.29 -7.85
C LEU A 127 -4.19 16.82 -8.76
N LYS A 128 -5.08 17.72 -9.17
CA LYS A 128 -6.35 17.39 -9.85
C LYS A 128 -6.23 16.56 -11.14
N TYR A 129 -5.08 16.59 -11.80
CA TYR A 129 -4.83 15.80 -13.01
C TYR A 129 -4.27 14.39 -12.72
N ASN A 130 -3.97 14.10 -11.45
CA ASN A 130 -3.35 12.85 -10.98
C ASN A 130 -4.15 12.17 -9.85
N TYR A 131 -5.40 12.58 -9.61
CA TYR A 131 -6.31 11.98 -8.63
C TYR A 131 -7.18 10.88 -9.25
#